data_AF-A0A1W0WV45-F1
#
_entry.id   AF-A0A1W0WV45-F1
#
_cell.length_a   1.000
_cell.length_b   1.000
_cell.length_c   1.000
_cell.angle_alpha   90.00
_cell.angle_beta   90.00
_cell.angle_gamma   90.00
#
_symmetry.space_group_name_H-M   'P 1'
#
loop_
_entity.id
_entity.type
_entity.pdbx_description
1 polymer ?
#
loop_
_entity_poly.entity_id
_entity_poly.type
_entity_poly.pdbx_seq_one_letter_code
_entity_poly.pdbx_strand_id
1 'polypeptide(L)'
;YHRPDVDACVPLRGYCVANDGENCITTGVNLDGLHTWFEGAATDRSPEQSQHGATLQCQMSEDAGRFLCEFIYYTSLRINEKATLFIHVPPLDKPFGAAEIADAIKTVILRVCEQNNFTATTEEAAAKNFHITGVPHLDVSPKPAQTTNDESFHIADVQHMMLDEMQNALQ
;
A
#
# COMPACT_ATOMS: atom_id res chain seq x y z
N TYR A 1 0.12 6.10 16.78
CA TYR A 1 -0.72 7.29 16.48
C TYR A 1 -1.64 7.61 17.67
N HIS A 2 -2.27 8.80 17.71
CA HIS A 2 -3.05 9.25 18.89
C HIS A 2 -4.53 9.55 18.61
N ARG A 3 -4.94 9.53 17.33
CA ARG A 3 -6.35 9.65 16.97
C ARG A 3 -6.95 8.25 16.86
N PRO A 4 -8.21 8.02 17.26
CA PRO A 4 -8.84 6.73 17.07
C PRO A 4 -8.96 6.37 15.57
N ASP A 5 -8.81 5.09 15.25
CA ASP A 5 -9.13 4.54 13.93
C ASP A 5 -10.64 4.31 13.77
N VAL A 6 -11.04 3.60 12.71
CA VAL A 6 -12.45 3.31 12.41
C VAL A 6 -13.13 2.46 13.49
N ASP A 7 -12.35 1.71 14.28
CA ASP A 7 -12.80 0.88 15.41
C ASP A 7 -12.65 1.60 16.76
N ALA A 8 -12.41 2.92 16.72
CA ALA A 8 -12.12 3.76 17.87
C ALA A 8 -10.90 3.30 18.69
N CYS A 9 -9.98 2.56 18.06
CA CYS A 9 -8.78 2.04 18.69
C CYS A 9 -7.58 2.98 18.50
N VAL A 10 -6.64 2.90 19.45
CA VAL A 10 -5.32 3.53 19.35
C VAL A 10 -4.25 2.55 19.84
N PRO A 11 -3.02 2.61 19.32
CA PRO A 11 -1.94 1.75 19.79
C PRO A 11 -1.66 2.02 21.26
N LEU A 12 -1.44 0.94 22.01
CA LEU A 12 -1.13 1.03 23.43
C LEU A 12 0.08 1.94 23.66
N ARG A 13 -0.11 3.00 24.46
CA ARG A 13 0.91 4.03 24.76
C ARG A 13 1.44 4.79 23.53
N GLY A 14 0.76 4.71 22.38
CA GLY A 14 1.15 5.41 21.15
C GLY A 14 2.33 4.79 20.40
N TYR A 15 2.82 3.62 20.81
CA TYR A 15 3.92 2.91 20.15
C TYR A 15 3.41 1.93 19.12
N CYS A 16 4.16 1.79 18.01
CA CYS A 16 3.86 0.78 16.99
C CYS A 16 4.16 -0.64 17.49
N VAL A 17 5.14 -0.80 18.37
CA VAL A 17 5.57 -2.10 18.92
C VAL A 17 5.88 -1.96 20.42
N ALA A 18 5.60 -3.00 21.19
CA ALA A 18 5.84 -3.01 22.63
C ALA A 18 7.33 -3.27 22.93
N ASN A 19 8.08 -2.18 23.18
CA ASN A 19 9.51 -2.13 23.54
C ASN A 19 10.47 -2.65 22.44
N ASP A 20 11.69 -2.10 22.42
CA ASP A 20 12.85 -2.54 21.62
C ASP A 20 12.79 -2.39 20.09
N GLY A 21 11.92 -1.51 19.56
CA GLY A 21 11.94 -1.11 18.15
C GLY A 21 12.82 0.11 17.88
N GLU A 22 13.46 0.17 16.70
CA GLU A 22 14.13 1.39 16.23
C GLU A 22 13.12 2.53 16.10
N ASN A 23 13.48 3.74 16.53
CA ASN A 23 12.57 4.89 16.47
C ASN A 23 12.31 5.38 15.04
N CYS A 24 13.22 5.06 14.11
CA CYS A 24 13.15 5.44 12.72
C CYS A 24 13.76 4.31 11.89
N ILE A 25 13.04 3.87 10.86
CA ILE A 25 13.51 2.86 9.91
C ILE A 25 13.25 3.44 8.52
N THR A 26 14.17 3.21 7.59
CA THR A 26 14.06 3.71 6.22
C THR A 26 13.84 2.55 5.26
N THR A 27 13.11 2.79 4.17
CA THR A 27 13.04 1.83 3.07
C THR A 27 14.42 1.56 2.47
N GLY A 28 14.69 0.30 2.15
CA GLY A 28 15.85 -0.13 1.38
C GLY A 28 15.62 -0.08 -0.13
N VAL A 29 14.44 0.33 -0.60
CA VAL A 29 14.15 0.59 -2.01
C VAL A 29 14.99 1.78 -2.48
N ASN A 30 15.56 1.70 -3.68
CA ASN A 30 16.36 2.79 -4.25
C ASN A 30 15.43 3.91 -4.76
N LEU A 31 15.06 4.81 -3.85
CA LEU A 31 14.19 5.97 -4.12
C LEU A 31 14.84 6.98 -5.06
N ASP A 32 16.15 7.23 -4.94
CA ASP A 32 16.87 8.17 -5.81
C ASP A 32 16.80 7.75 -7.27
N GLY A 33 17.01 6.45 -7.55
CA GLY A 33 16.90 5.88 -8.88
C GLY A 33 15.46 5.91 -9.41
N LEU A 34 14.47 5.78 -8.53
CA LEU A 34 13.04 5.90 -8.85
C LEU A 34 12.68 7.34 -9.21
N HIS A 35 13.09 8.30 -8.39
CA HIS A 35 12.85 9.73 -8.58
C HIS A 35 13.50 10.25 -9.86
N THR A 36 14.79 9.95 -10.05
CA THR A 36 15.55 10.34 -11.27
C THR A 36 14.85 9.82 -12.53
N TRP A 37 14.37 8.58 -12.49
CA TRP A 37 13.64 8.00 -13.61
C TRP A 37 12.31 8.72 -13.84
N PHE A 38 11.55 9.00 -12.77
CA PHE A 38 10.23 9.63 -12.87
C PHE A 38 10.31 11.06 -13.42
N GLU A 39 11.33 11.82 -13.01
CA GLU A 39 11.62 13.16 -13.55
C GLU A 39 12.02 13.11 -15.03
N GLY A 40 12.89 12.18 -15.42
CA GLY A 40 13.26 11.98 -16.83
C GLY A 40 12.06 11.55 -17.70
N ALA A 41 11.20 10.68 -17.19
CA ALA A 41 9.97 10.29 -17.87
C ALA A 41 8.93 11.44 -17.91
N ALA A 42 8.98 12.39 -16.98
CA ALA A 42 8.12 13.56 -16.98
C ALA A 42 8.54 14.60 -18.03
N THR A 43 9.84 14.74 -18.34
CA THR A 43 10.31 15.66 -19.39
C THR A 43 9.88 15.23 -20.80
N ASP A 44 9.67 13.93 -21.00
CA ASP A 44 9.18 13.38 -22.27
C ASP A 44 7.64 13.47 -22.42
N ARG A 45 6.92 13.70 -21.32
CA ARG A 45 5.46 13.83 -21.30
C ARG A 45 5.07 15.28 -21.62
N SER A 46 4.39 15.49 -22.75
CA SER A 46 3.84 16.80 -23.10
C SER A 46 2.75 17.23 -22.10
N PRO A 47 2.78 18.47 -21.56
CA PRO A 47 1.77 18.96 -20.62
C PRO A 47 0.33 18.88 -21.15
N GLU A 48 0.17 18.90 -22.47
CA GLU A 48 -1.12 18.84 -23.18
C GLU A 48 -1.87 17.51 -22.99
N GLN A 49 -1.21 16.45 -22.51
CA GLN A 49 -1.83 15.15 -22.27
C GLN A 49 -2.50 15.01 -20.90
N SER A 50 -2.24 15.94 -19.97
CA SER A 50 -2.88 15.92 -18.66
C SER A 50 -4.25 16.60 -18.74
N GLN A 51 -5.30 15.93 -18.23
CA GLN A 51 -6.67 16.43 -18.28
C GLN A 51 -6.83 17.80 -17.59
N HIS A 52 -5.90 18.14 -16.69
CA HIS A 52 -5.90 19.36 -15.88
C HIS A 52 -4.70 20.31 -16.12
N GLY A 53 -3.88 20.06 -17.16
CA GLY A 53 -2.70 20.88 -17.45
C GLY A 53 -1.58 20.81 -16.40
N ALA A 54 -1.60 19.79 -15.53
CA ALA A 54 -0.61 19.55 -14.50
C ALA A 54 0.24 18.33 -14.84
N THR A 55 1.56 18.44 -14.70
CA THR A 55 2.47 17.30 -14.82
C THR A 55 2.49 16.52 -13.51
N LEU A 56 2.28 15.20 -13.57
CA LEU A 56 2.42 14.33 -12.40
C LEU A 56 3.89 14.26 -11.97
N GLN A 57 4.14 14.70 -10.74
CA GLN A 57 5.47 14.66 -10.10
C GLN A 57 5.45 13.65 -8.95
N CYS A 58 6.55 12.93 -8.79
CA CYS A 58 6.80 12.08 -7.63
C CYS A 58 7.83 12.77 -6.76
N GLN A 59 7.56 12.96 -5.47
CA GLN A 59 8.51 13.53 -4.52
C GLN A 59 8.75 12.55 -3.38
N MET A 60 9.98 12.54 -2.86
CA MET A 60 10.31 11.76 -1.68
C MET A 60 9.71 12.43 -0.45
N SER A 61 9.11 11.63 0.42
CA SER A 61 8.55 12.06 1.70
C SER A 61 9.32 11.42 2.83
N GLU A 62 9.69 12.22 3.83
CA GLU A 62 10.40 11.77 5.03
C GLU A 62 9.44 11.40 6.19
N ASP A 63 8.13 11.59 6.02
CA ASP A 63 7.12 11.42 7.07
C ASP A 63 5.81 10.89 6.46
N ALA A 64 5.42 9.64 6.76
CA ALA A 64 4.15 9.07 6.29
C ALA A 64 2.96 9.45 7.21
N GLY A 65 3.19 10.35 8.16
CA GLY A 65 2.20 10.97 9.04
C GLY A 65 2.20 10.36 10.44
N ARG A 66 1.24 10.78 11.27
CA ARG A 66 1.12 10.27 12.66
C ARG A 66 -0.20 9.55 12.89
N PHE A 67 -0.66 8.82 11.87
CA PHE A 67 -1.89 8.01 11.88
C PHE A 67 -1.61 6.56 11.44
N LEU A 68 -2.61 5.86 10.89
CA LEU A 68 -2.50 4.46 10.49
C LEU A 68 -1.47 4.24 9.36
N CYS A 69 -1.33 5.21 8.44
CA CYS A 69 -0.35 5.17 7.35
C CYS A 69 1.07 4.85 7.84
N GLU A 70 1.58 5.66 8.77
CA GLU A 70 2.91 5.46 9.36
C GLU A 70 2.99 4.18 10.20
N PHE A 71 1.92 3.81 10.90
CA PHE A 71 1.90 2.55 11.65
C PHE A 71 2.07 1.35 10.73
N ILE A 72 1.32 1.29 9.63
CA ILE A 72 1.41 0.23 8.63
C ILE A 72 2.78 0.26 7.94
N TYR A 73 3.26 1.44 7.56
CA TYR A 73 4.56 1.58 6.90
C TYR A 73 5.70 1.10 7.81
N TYR A 74 5.76 1.60 9.05
CA TYR A 74 6.76 1.20 10.04
C TYR A 74 6.72 -0.30 10.32
N THR A 75 5.53 -0.86 10.55
CA THR A 75 5.39 -2.31 10.82
C THR A 75 5.80 -3.16 9.61
N SER A 76 5.53 -2.70 8.39
CA SER A 76 5.96 -3.36 7.15
C SER A 76 7.48 -3.28 6.94
N LEU A 77 8.09 -2.12 7.22
CA LEU A 77 9.54 -1.93 7.13
C LEU A 77 10.28 -2.91 8.05
N ARG A 78 9.76 -3.14 9.26
CA ARG A 78 10.33 -4.12 10.21
C ARG A 78 10.28 -5.57 9.71
N ILE A 79 9.37 -5.89 8.79
CA ILE A 79 9.29 -7.22 8.19
C ILE A 79 10.33 -7.36 7.08
N ASN A 80 10.41 -6.37 6.18
CA ASN A 80 11.39 -6.36 5.10
C ASN A 80 11.58 -4.94 4.54
N GLU A 81 12.62 -4.23 4.98
CA GLU A 81 12.87 -2.87 4.49
C GLU A 81 13.19 -2.81 3.00
N LYS A 82 13.74 -3.89 2.41
CA LYS A 82 14.19 -3.91 1.00
C LYS A 82 13.04 -4.01 -0.01
N ALA A 83 11.89 -4.50 0.43
CA ALA A 83 10.71 -4.70 -0.41
C ALA A 83 9.48 -3.93 0.09
N THR A 84 9.68 -2.94 0.98
CA THR A 84 8.59 -2.12 1.54
C THR A 84 8.70 -0.70 1.05
N LEU A 85 7.61 -0.17 0.49
CA LEU A 85 7.46 1.21 0.07
C LEU A 85 6.07 1.71 0.50
N PHE A 86 5.97 2.98 0.87
CA PHE A 86 4.69 3.66 1.09
C PHE A 86 4.54 4.81 0.10
N ILE A 87 3.37 4.92 -0.53
CA ILE A 87 3.08 5.95 -1.53
C ILE A 87 1.86 6.73 -1.07
N HIS A 88 2.04 8.02 -0.77
CA HIS A 88 0.94 8.96 -0.67
C HIS A 88 0.49 9.37 -2.07
N VAL A 89 -0.81 9.28 -2.33
CA VAL A 89 -1.42 9.78 -3.55
C VAL A 89 -2.32 10.97 -3.24
N PRO A 90 -2.43 11.95 -4.15
CA PRO A 90 -3.38 13.03 -3.99
C PRO A 90 -4.82 12.52 -4.05
N PRO A 91 -5.80 13.32 -3.60
CA PRO A 91 -7.21 12.98 -3.78
C PRO A 91 -7.55 12.69 -5.24
N LEU A 92 -8.46 11.73 -5.47
CA LEU A 92 -8.93 11.41 -6.81
C LEU A 92 -9.61 12.63 -7.45
N ASP A 93 -9.46 12.73 -8.76
CA ASP A 93 -9.98 13.78 -9.64
C ASP A 93 -9.48 15.20 -9.31
N LYS A 94 -8.50 15.35 -8.41
CA LYS A 94 -7.90 16.63 -8.02
C LYS A 94 -6.45 16.46 -7.54
N PRO A 95 -5.42 16.80 -8.33
CA PRO A 95 -5.44 17.34 -9.71
C PRO A 95 -5.39 16.25 -10.80
N PHE A 96 -5.32 14.97 -10.43
CA PHE A 96 -5.15 13.86 -11.36
C PHE A 96 -6.33 12.89 -11.27
N GLY A 97 -6.72 12.32 -12.41
CA GLY A 97 -7.73 11.27 -12.46
C GLY A 97 -7.20 9.95 -11.91
N ALA A 98 -8.11 9.04 -11.56
CA ALA A 98 -7.75 7.72 -11.03
C ALA A 98 -6.83 6.93 -11.99
N ALA A 99 -7.03 7.06 -13.31
CA ALA A 99 -6.19 6.38 -14.30
C ALA A 99 -4.74 6.91 -14.31
N GLU A 100 -4.54 8.22 -14.20
CA GLU A 100 -3.21 8.84 -14.14
C GLU A 100 -2.46 8.42 -12.87
N ILE A 101 -3.17 8.41 -11.73
CA ILE A 101 -2.62 7.96 -10.45
C ILE A 101 -2.29 6.45 -10.51
N ALA A 102 -3.18 5.63 -11.05
CA ALA A 102 -2.97 4.19 -11.16
C ALA A 102 -1.77 3.85 -12.07
N ASP A 103 -1.61 4.56 -13.20
CA ASP A 103 -0.48 4.37 -14.10
C ASP A 103 0.85 4.78 -13.43
N ALA A 104 0.84 5.87 -12.66
CA ALA A 104 1.99 6.28 -11.85
C ALA A 104 2.37 5.22 -10.81
N ILE A 105 1.40 4.71 -10.03
CA ILE A 105 1.64 3.66 -9.04
C ILE A 105 2.17 2.39 -9.71
N LYS A 106 1.54 1.95 -10.80
CA LYS A 106 1.95 0.76 -11.55
C LYS A 106 3.40 0.86 -11.99
N THR A 107 3.77 2.02 -12.52
CA THR A 107 5.14 2.32 -12.95
C THR A 107 6.13 2.23 -11.78
N VAL A 108 5.77 2.78 -10.62
CA VAL A 108 6.60 2.68 -9.41
C VAL A 108 6.77 1.21 -9.00
N ILE A 109 5.70 0.42 -8.94
CA ILE A 109 5.73 -0.99 -8.58
C ILE A 109 6.64 -1.78 -9.52
N LEU A 110 6.48 -1.64 -10.84
CA LEU A 110 7.31 -2.32 -11.83
C LEU A 110 8.78 -2.00 -11.63
N ARG A 111 9.12 -0.74 -11.34
CA ARG A 111 10.49 -0.33 -11.11
C ARG A 111 11.07 -0.91 -9.82
N VAL A 112 10.30 -0.97 -8.74
CA VAL A 112 10.71 -1.64 -7.50
C VAL A 112 10.92 -3.13 -7.73
N CYS A 113 10.08 -3.78 -8.54
CA CYS A 113 10.27 -5.17 -8.92
C CYS A 113 11.58 -5.39 -9.68
N GLU A 114 11.89 -4.52 -10.66
CA GLU A 114 13.16 -4.56 -11.40
C GLU A 114 14.38 -4.39 -10.48
N GLN A 115 14.35 -3.46 -9.54
CA GLN A 115 15.44 -3.24 -8.58
C GLN A 115 15.71 -4.47 -7.70
N ASN A 116 14.67 -5.22 -7.37
CA ASN A 116 14.74 -6.38 -6.50
C ASN A 116 14.92 -7.71 -7.27
N ASN A 117 15.15 -7.65 -8.58
CA ASN A 117 15.16 -8.81 -9.47
C ASN A 117 13.89 -9.68 -9.35
N PHE A 118 12.76 -9.09 -8.97
CA PHE A 118 11.46 -9.74 -9.09
C PHE A 118 11.09 -9.74 -10.57
N THR A 119 11.54 -10.76 -11.30
CA THR A 119 11.04 -11.01 -12.64
C THR A 119 9.62 -11.54 -12.51
N ALA A 120 8.66 -10.84 -13.11
CA ALA A 120 7.34 -11.42 -13.32
C ALA A 120 7.55 -12.69 -14.17
N THR A 121 7.34 -13.86 -13.60
CA THR A 121 7.29 -15.12 -14.33
C THR A 121 6.03 -15.10 -15.18
N THR A 122 6.13 -14.53 -16.39
CA THR A 122 5.04 -14.43 -17.35
C THR A 122 4.59 -15.79 -17.91
N GLU A 123 5.18 -16.91 -17.49
CA GLU A 123 4.80 -18.24 -17.96
C GLU A 123 3.74 -18.95 -17.09
N GLU A 124 3.52 -18.57 -15.83
CA GLU A 124 2.48 -19.21 -14.99
C GLU A 124 1.12 -18.51 -15.01
N ALA A 125 1.06 -17.25 -15.45
CA ALA A 125 -0.20 -16.52 -15.59
C ALA A 125 -1.00 -16.92 -16.84
N ALA A 126 -0.34 -17.42 -17.89
CA ALA A 126 -1.00 -17.87 -19.11
C ALA A 126 -1.68 -19.25 -18.99
N ALA A 127 -1.30 -20.05 -17.98
CA ALA A 127 -1.82 -21.42 -17.80
C ALA A 127 -3.09 -21.52 -16.92
N LYS A 128 -3.56 -20.40 -16.33
CA LYS A 128 -4.82 -20.38 -15.57
C LYS A 128 -5.81 -19.46 -16.26
N ASN A 129 -6.52 -20.04 -17.22
CA ASN A 129 -7.76 -19.49 -17.78
C ASN A 129 -8.63 -18.96 -16.63
N PHE A 130 -8.73 -17.64 -16.55
CA PHE A 130 -9.60 -16.92 -15.64
C PHE A 130 -11.05 -17.23 -16.00
N HIS A 131 -11.59 -18.27 -15.38
CA HIS A 131 -12.98 -18.68 -15.52
C HIS A 131 -13.74 -18.14 -14.30
N ILE A 132 -14.35 -16.96 -14.44
CA ILE A 132 -15.36 -16.53 -13.47
C ILE A 132 -16.57 -17.43 -13.66
N THR A 133 -16.74 -18.42 -12.79
CA THR A 133 -18.00 -19.11 -12.59
C THR A 133 -18.49 -18.88 -11.18
N GLY A 134 -19.73 -18.38 -11.09
CA GLY A 134 -20.66 -18.56 -9.99
C GLY A 134 -20.17 -18.17 -8.60
N VAL A 135 -20.63 -17.03 -8.12
CA VAL A 135 -20.63 -16.69 -6.69
C VAL A 135 -21.27 -17.85 -5.91
N PRO A 136 -20.55 -18.56 -5.03
CA PRO A 136 -21.20 -19.53 -4.15
C PRO A 136 -21.99 -18.75 -3.10
N HIS A 137 -23.29 -19.03 -3.04
CA HIS A 137 -24.21 -18.55 -2.02
C HIS A 137 -23.70 -18.99 -0.65
N LEU A 138 -23.17 -18.04 0.14
CA LEU A 138 -22.76 -18.29 1.52
C LEU A 138 -23.99 -18.36 2.41
N ASP A 139 -24.19 -19.53 2.98
CA ASP A 139 -25.20 -19.87 3.99
C ASP A 139 -24.89 -19.08 5.29
N VAL A 140 -25.80 -18.17 5.65
CA VAL A 140 -25.69 -17.34 6.86
C VAL A 140 -26.34 -18.09 8.02
N SER A 141 -25.56 -18.93 8.70
CA SER A 141 -25.90 -19.41 10.04
C SER A 141 -24.98 -18.76 11.08
N PRO A 142 -25.51 -18.24 12.21
CA PRO A 142 -24.72 -17.50 13.19
C PRO A 142 -23.85 -18.46 14.02
N LYS A 143 -22.54 -18.19 14.11
CA LYS A 143 -21.63 -18.95 14.98
C LYS A 143 -21.45 -18.23 16.33
N PRO A 144 -21.53 -18.95 17.47
CA PRO A 144 -21.67 -18.36 18.79
C PRO A 144 -20.37 -17.77 19.34
N ALA A 145 -20.53 -16.82 20.26
CA ALA A 145 -19.48 -16.17 21.01
C ALA A 145 -18.54 -17.18 21.70
N GLN A 146 -17.24 -17.03 21.47
CA GLN A 146 -16.21 -17.65 22.30
C GLN A 146 -15.18 -16.61 22.72
N THR A 147 -15.21 -16.31 24.02
CA THR A 147 -14.13 -15.76 24.82
C THR A 147 -12.99 -16.77 24.92
N THR A 148 -11.74 -16.39 24.68
CA THR A 148 -10.57 -16.70 25.53
C THR A 148 -9.30 -16.04 25.01
N ASN A 149 -8.65 -15.34 25.94
CA ASN A 149 -7.28 -14.85 26.00
C ASN A 149 -6.22 -15.67 25.23
N ASP A 150 -5.63 -15.06 24.20
CA ASP A 150 -4.20 -15.14 23.86
C ASP A 150 -3.92 -14.04 22.81
N GLU A 151 -3.48 -12.85 23.24
CA GLU A 151 -3.25 -11.72 22.32
C GLU A 151 -1.88 -11.85 21.63
N SER A 152 -1.77 -12.84 20.75
CA SER A 152 -0.81 -12.79 19.65
C SER A 152 -1.51 -12.18 18.44
N PHE A 153 -1.35 -10.87 18.25
CA PHE A 153 -1.77 -10.17 17.04
C PHE A 153 -1.08 -10.85 15.83
N HIS A 154 -1.82 -11.65 15.07
CA HIS A 154 -1.23 -12.41 13.97
C HIS A 154 -1.13 -11.48 12.77
N ILE A 155 0.00 -11.54 12.05
CA ILE A 155 0.25 -10.71 10.85
C ILE A 155 -0.84 -10.92 9.77
N ALA A 156 -1.53 -12.07 9.80
CA ALA A 156 -2.70 -12.35 8.98
C ALA A 156 -3.85 -11.36 9.21
N ASP A 157 -4.00 -10.82 10.42
CA ASP A 157 -5.05 -9.86 10.78
C ASP A 157 -4.82 -8.51 10.09
N VAL A 158 -3.56 -8.08 9.96
CA VAL A 158 -3.18 -6.85 9.22
C VAL A 158 -3.41 -7.02 7.71
N GLN A 159 -3.10 -8.19 7.16
CA GLN A 159 -3.33 -8.47 5.74
C GLN A 159 -4.83 -8.54 5.40
N HIS A 160 -5.64 -9.06 6.33
CA HIS A 160 -7.11 -9.06 6.18
C HIS A 160 -7.70 -7.65 6.22
N MET A 161 -7.24 -6.79 7.13
CA MET A 161 -7.68 -5.38 7.19
C MET A 161 -7.38 -4.62 5.89
N MET A 162 -6.23 -4.87 5.25
CA MET A 162 -5.88 -4.24 3.97
C MET A 162 -6.80 -4.69 2.82
N LEU A 163 -7.17 -5.97 2.78
CA LEU A 163 -8.08 -6.47 1.76
C LEU A 163 -9.50 -5.90 1.94
N ASP A 164 -9.96 -5.77 3.17
CA ASP A 164 -11.29 -5.23 3.47
C ASP A 164 -11.39 -3.72 3.20
N GLU A 165 -10.34 -2.94 3.51
CA GLU A 165 -10.27 -1.52 3.14
C GLU A 165 -10.17 -1.32 1.60
N MET A 166 -9.39 -2.15 0.91
CA MET A 166 -9.31 -2.10 -0.56
C MET A 166 -10.63 -2.49 -1.23
N GLN A 167 -11.41 -3.40 -0.63
CA GLN A 167 -12.73 -3.80 -1.14
C GLN A 167 -13.80 -2.74 -0.88
N ASN A 168 -13.74 -2.04 0.26
CA ASN A 168 -14.65 -0.94 0.57
C ASN A 168 -14.37 0.33 -0.25
N ALA A 169 -13.14 0.54 -0.73
CA ALA A 169 -12.79 1.65 -1.62
C ALA A 169 -13.27 1.48 -3.08
N LEU A 170 -13.85 0.32 -3.42
CA LEU A 170 -14.36 -0.02 -4.76
C LEU A 170 -15.91 -0.08 -4.83
N GLN A 171 -16.61 0.40 -3.80
CA GLN A 171 -18.07 0.56 -3.77
C GLN A 171 -18.46 2.05 -3.82
#